data_AF-A0A9P1CVQ1-F1
#
_entry.id   AF-A0A9P1CVQ1-F1
#
_cell.length_a   1.000
_cell.length_b   1.000
_cell.length_c   1.000
_cell.angle_alpha   90.00
_cell.angle_beta   90.00
_cell.angle_gamma   90.00
#
_symmetry.space_group_name_H-M   'P 1'
#
loop_
_entity.id
_entity.type
_entity.pdbx_description
1 polymer ?
#
loop_
_entity_poly.entity_id
_entity_poly.type
_entity_poly.pdbx_seq_one_letter_code
_entity_poly.pdbx_strand_id
1 'polypeptide(L)'
;MRLSKPIVLCALVLVLYGVVLLVKHRLGLGTAFPTGPRVCEDLGYELPGSLLSGLRRSFRREELRTAQQKAGLGIATRQRNPMAVWLVGPSAAGKSFMAKDAALDLGIAALGDGNDAVLVDGHMFRVAHGGYQDVVKEGYKLRCVWRQAYPSLREQLQRQKERLLREAARRRQNVIIPHTCYDLSECVSWLHSLHRHGYKNHVVMVLGDRHVVELRGIMRARSSGKRYAPEEWNVALNSGFEMIALATGYAELVWTTPNTRWIVRRGKPSDVLSQASEHGWYL
;
A
#
# COMPACT_ATOMS: atom_id res chain seq x y z
N MET A 1 -43.86 -30.32 -16.48
CA MET A 1 -42.80 -30.33 -15.44
C MET A 1 -42.85 -29.01 -14.67
N ARG A 2 -43.29 -29.02 -13.41
CA ARG A 2 -43.28 -27.83 -12.55
C ARG A 2 -41.86 -27.67 -11.99
N LEU A 3 -41.09 -26.71 -12.52
CA LEU A 3 -39.81 -26.33 -11.94
C LEU A 3 -40.03 -25.90 -10.50
N SER A 4 -39.24 -26.44 -9.57
CA SER A 4 -39.34 -26.10 -8.16
C SER A 4 -39.04 -24.60 -7.98
N LYS A 5 -39.80 -23.94 -7.10
CA LYS A 5 -39.67 -22.51 -6.77
C LYS A 5 -38.21 -22.02 -6.58
N PRO A 6 -37.26 -22.77 -5.99
CA PRO A 6 -35.86 -22.33 -5.90
C PRO A 6 -35.14 -22.21 -7.25
N ILE A 7 -35.47 -23.03 -8.25
CA ILE A 7 -34.82 -22.98 -9.57
C ILE A 7 -35.27 -21.74 -10.34
N VAL A 8 -36.54 -21.37 -10.23
CA VAL A 8 -37.09 -20.15 -10.84
C VAL A 8 -36.47 -18.91 -10.20
N LEU A 9 -36.28 -18.90 -8.87
CA LEU A 9 -35.64 -17.81 -8.16
C LEU A 9 -34.16 -17.65 -8.58
N CYS A 10 -33.43 -18.75 -8.73
CA CYS A 10 -32.03 -18.73 -9.16
C CYS A 10 -31.87 -18.22 -10.60
N ALA A 11 -32.76 -18.65 -11.51
CA ALA A 11 -32.79 -18.14 -12.88
C ALA A 11 -33.09 -16.64 -12.93
N LEU A 12 -34.03 -16.15 -12.11
CA LEU A 12 -34.37 -14.73 -12.03
C LEU A 12 -33.22 -13.88 -11.51
N VAL A 13 -32.47 -14.37 -10.52
CA VAL A 13 -31.27 -13.70 -9.98
C VAL A 13 -30.16 -13.64 -11.04
N LEU A 14 -29.94 -14.73 -11.79
CA LEU A 14 -28.94 -14.75 -12.86
C LEU A 14 -29.30 -13.80 -14.01
N VAL A 15 -30.58 -13.73 -14.39
CA VAL A 15 -31.06 -12.79 -15.41
C VAL A 15 -30.93 -11.35 -14.92
N LEU A 16 -31.33 -11.04 -13.69
CA LEU A 16 -31.15 -9.72 -13.10
C LEU A 16 -29.68 -9.31 -13.01
N TYR A 17 -28.80 -10.24 -12.64
CA TYR A 17 -27.35 -10.00 -12.59
C TYR A 17 -26.79 -9.75 -14.00
N GLY A 18 -27.20 -10.54 -14.99
CA GLY A 18 -26.86 -10.35 -16.39
C GLY A 18 -27.32 -9.00 -16.93
N VAL A 19 -28.54 -8.58 -16.61
CA VAL A 19 -29.10 -7.27 -16.99
C VAL A 19 -28.32 -6.14 -16.30
N VAL A 20 -27.98 -6.26 -15.02
CA VAL A 20 -27.17 -5.25 -14.30
C VAL A 20 -25.77 -5.11 -14.92
N LEU A 21 -25.12 -6.22 -15.29
CA LEU A 21 -23.83 -6.20 -15.98
C LEU A 21 -23.95 -5.57 -17.37
N LEU A 22 -25.00 -5.92 -18.13
CA LEU A 22 -25.22 -5.39 -19.47
C LEU A 22 -25.55 -3.89 -19.46
N VAL A 23 -26.31 -3.43 -18.46
CA VAL A 23 -26.63 -2.01 -18.23
C VAL A 23 -25.38 -1.25 -17.77
N LYS A 24 -24.54 -1.82 -16.88
CA LYS A 24 -23.24 -1.22 -16.52
C LYS A 24 -22.30 -1.09 -17.71
N HIS A 25 -22.31 -2.07 -18.60
CA HIS A 25 -21.50 -2.07 -19.82
C HIS A 25 -22.02 -1.07 -20.86
N ARG A 26 -23.33 -1.04 -21.12
CA ARG A 26 -23.95 -0.11 -22.10
C ARG A 26 -23.96 1.35 -21.65
N LEU A 27 -24.11 1.62 -20.34
CA LEU A 27 -24.12 2.99 -19.82
C LEU A 27 -22.71 3.54 -19.52
N GLY A 28 -21.65 2.76 -19.71
CA GLY A 28 -20.28 3.17 -19.35
C GLY A 28 -20.09 3.47 -17.85
N LEU A 29 -21.08 3.15 -17.01
CA LEU A 29 -21.12 3.45 -15.58
C LEU A 29 -20.22 2.54 -14.73
N GLY A 30 -19.37 1.73 -15.36
CA GLY A 30 -18.43 0.83 -14.67
C GLY A 30 -16.96 0.95 -15.07
N THR A 31 -16.64 1.49 -16.24
CA THR A 31 -15.25 1.49 -16.75
C THR A 31 -15.02 2.66 -17.70
N ALA A 32 -14.88 3.88 -17.16
CA ALA A 32 -14.57 5.04 -17.99
C ALA A 32 -13.17 4.99 -18.64
N PHE A 33 -12.29 4.03 -18.29
CA PHE A 33 -10.96 3.87 -18.86
C PHE A 33 -10.51 2.39 -18.81
N PRO A 34 -10.66 1.61 -19.90
CA PRO A 34 -10.19 0.21 -19.92
C PRO A 34 -8.65 0.09 -19.76
N THR A 35 -7.90 1.18 -19.97
CA THR A 35 -6.43 1.23 -19.87
C THR A 35 -5.91 2.04 -18.67
N GLY A 36 -6.80 2.49 -17.77
CA GLY A 36 -6.45 3.37 -16.64
C GLY A 36 -6.20 4.84 -16.99
N PRO A 37 -5.90 5.69 -16.00
CA PRO A 37 -5.70 7.12 -16.21
C PRO A 37 -4.39 7.38 -16.98
N ARG A 38 -4.47 8.26 -17.99
CA ARG A 38 -3.29 8.76 -18.71
C ARG A 38 -2.57 9.81 -17.87
N VAL A 39 -1.33 10.11 -18.21
CA VAL A 39 -0.59 11.22 -17.59
C VAL A 39 -1.08 12.54 -18.19
N CYS A 40 -1.33 13.55 -17.36
CA CYS A 40 -1.90 14.83 -17.82
C CYS A 40 -0.97 15.56 -18.81
N GLU A 41 0.32 15.54 -18.52
CA GLU A 41 1.36 16.14 -19.36
C GLU A 41 1.43 15.48 -20.75
N ASP A 42 1.17 14.17 -20.85
CA ASP A 42 1.16 13.44 -22.12
C ASP A 42 -0.09 13.76 -22.97
N LEU A 43 -1.08 14.45 -22.38
CA LEU A 43 -2.28 14.97 -23.05
C LEU A 43 -2.14 16.45 -23.44
N GLY A 44 -0.98 17.07 -23.19
CA GLY A 44 -0.73 18.50 -23.45
C GLY A 44 -1.22 19.44 -22.35
N TYR A 45 -1.60 18.92 -21.17
CA TYR A 45 -1.93 19.78 -20.03
C TYR A 45 -0.68 20.18 -19.26
N GLU A 46 -0.67 21.40 -18.75
CA GLU A 46 0.35 21.90 -17.84
C GLU A 46 -0.23 22.06 -16.43
N LEU A 47 0.52 21.67 -15.41
CA LEU A 47 0.06 21.79 -14.02
C LEU A 47 0.01 23.27 -13.63
N PRO A 48 -1.16 23.84 -13.27
CA PRO A 48 -1.26 25.24 -12.89
C PRO A 48 -0.26 25.61 -11.78
N GLY A 49 0.41 26.76 -11.94
CA GLY A 49 1.45 27.20 -10.99
C GLY A 49 0.94 27.34 -9.55
N SER A 50 -0.33 27.73 -9.36
CA SER A 50 -0.99 27.78 -8.05
C SER A 50 -1.10 26.39 -7.40
N LEU A 51 -1.43 25.35 -8.17
CA LEU A 51 -1.48 23.96 -7.71
C LEU A 51 -0.10 23.41 -7.40
N LEU A 52 0.91 23.73 -8.22
CA LEU A 52 2.30 23.34 -7.95
C LEU A 52 2.84 23.99 -6.66
N SER A 53 2.55 25.28 -6.45
CA SER A 53 2.88 26.00 -5.22
C SER A 53 2.19 25.37 -4.00
N GLY A 54 0.88 25.09 -4.13
CA GLY A 54 0.10 24.40 -3.11
C GLY A 54 0.61 22.99 -2.81
N LEU A 55 1.15 22.27 -3.79
CA LEU A 55 1.76 20.96 -3.63
C LEU A 55 3.12 21.02 -2.89
N ARG A 56 3.93 22.04 -3.17
CA ARG A 56 5.29 22.20 -2.62
C ARG A 56 5.33 22.82 -1.23
N ARG A 57 4.23 23.44 -0.78
CA ARG A 57 4.17 24.02 0.57
C ARG A 57 4.45 22.96 1.64
N SER A 58 4.85 23.43 2.82
CA SER A 58 4.94 22.59 4.01
C SER A 58 3.57 22.12 4.48
N PHE A 59 3.54 20.94 5.11
CA PHE A 59 2.36 20.48 5.84
C PHE A 59 1.94 21.49 6.92
N ARG A 60 0.63 21.77 6.99
CA ARG A 60 0.03 22.52 8.10
C ARG A 60 -0.01 21.64 9.35
N ARG A 61 -0.03 22.27 10.52
CA ARG A 61 -0.07 21.55 11.81
C ARG A 61 -1.26 20.60 11.93
N GLU A 62 -2.42 21.02 11.46
CA GLU A 62 -3.63 20.20 11.47
C GLU A 62 -3.51 18.98 10.56
N GLU A 63 -2.97 19.15 9.34
CA GLU A 63 -2.75 18.04 8.41
C GLU A 63 -1.81 16.98 9.01
N LEU A 64 -0.74 17.40 9.69
CA LEU A 64 0.16 16.49 10.39
C LEU A 64 -0.56 15.75 11.52
N ARG A 65 -1.32 16.48 12.35
CA ARG A 65 -2.07 15.88 13.48
C ARG A 65 -3.07 14.86 12.97
N THR A 66 -3.86 15.21 11.94
CA THR A 66 -4.83 14.31 11.33
C THR A 66 -4.15 13.07 10.75
N ALA A 67 -3.04 13.22 10.02
CA ALA A 67 -2.31 12.09 9.46
C ALA A 67 -1.73 11.16 10.55
N GLN A 68 -1.16 11.74 11.61
CA GLN A 68 -0.60 11.00 12.75
C GLN A 68 -1.68 10.25 13.53
N GLN A 69 -2.81 10.90 13.80
CA GLN A 69 -3.94 10.27 14.48
C GLN A 69 -4.51 9.11 13.65
N LYS A 70 -4.72 9.31 12.34
CA LYS A 70 -5.15 8.24 11.42
C LYS A 70 -4.14 7.10 11.31
N ALA A 71 -2.86 7.40 11.49
CA ALA A 71 -1.80 6.40 11.58
C ALA A 71 -1.78 5.66 12.93
N GLY A 72 -2.62 6.01 13.91
CA GLY A 72 -2.67 5.37 15.23
C GLY A 72 -1.71 5.96 16.25
N LEU A 73 -0.97 7.03 15.91
CA LEU A 73 -0.07 7.67 16.87
C LEU A 73 -0.87 8.34 18.00
N GLY A 74 -0.52 8.00 19.24
CA GLY A 74 -1.24 8.42 20.45
C GLY A 74 -2.43 7.54 20.84
N ILE A 75 -2.84 6.61 19.97
CA ILE A 75 -3.89 5.62 20.25
C ILE A 75 -3.26 4.25 20.55
N ALA A 76 -2.27 3.83 19.76
CA ALA A 76 -1.58 2.57 19.98
C ALA A 76 -0.96 2.50 21.39
N THR A 77 -1.03 1.35 22.03
CA THR A 77 -0.56 1.16 23.39
C THR A 77 0.96 0.92 23.43
N ARG A 78 1.56 1.23 24.57
CA ARG A 78 2.98 0.98 24.82
C ARG A 78 3.23 -0.51 25.03
N GLN A 79 4.25 -1.04 24.36
CA GLN A 79 4.60 -2.45 24.39
C GLN A 79 5.89 -2.70 25.17
N ARG A 80 5.90 -3.82 25.92
CA ARG A 80 7.13 -4.32 26.57
C ARG A 80 8.11 -4.85 25.52
N ASN A 81 7.61 -5.68 24.60
CA ASN A 81 8.37 -6.28 23.50
C ASN A 81 7.77 -5.78 22.17
N PRO A 82 8.12 -4.58 21.71
CA PRO A 82 7.48 -4.00 20.53
C PRO A 82 7.86 -4.77 19.26
N MET A 83 6.93 -4.83 18.31
CA MET A 83 7.10 -5.50 17.02
C MET A 83 7.09 -4.49 15.88
N ALA A 84 7.92 -4.74 14.88
CA ALA A 84 7.89 -4.02 13.61
C ALA A 84 7.51 -4.99 12.50
N VAL A 85 6.39 -4.73 11.82
CA VAL A 85 5.91 -5.54 10.68
C VAL A 85 6.18 -4.77 9.40
N TRP A 86 7.24 -5.16 8.70
CA TRP A 86 7.59 -4.61 7.39
C TRP A 86 6.79 -5.32 6.31
N LEU A 87 5.99 -4.58 5.54
CA LEU A 87 5.33 -5.10 4.35
C LEU A 87 6.13 -4.59 3.15
N VAL A 88 6.88 -5.47 2.49
CA VAL A 88 7.80 -5.13 1.40
C VAL A 88 7.33 -5.72 0.07
N GLY A 89 7.93 -5.26 -1.03
CA GLY A 89 7.64 -5.74 -2.39
C GLY A 89 7.11 -4.65 -3.33
N PRO A 90 6.78 -5.01 -4.58
CA PRO A 90 6.44 -4.05 -5.64
C PRO A 90 5.25 -3.13 -5.30
N SER A 91 5.26 -1.91 -5.84
CA SER A 91 4.11 -1.01 -5.72
C SER A 91 2.85 -1.70 -6.26
N ALA A 92 1.70 -1.43 -5.64
CA ALA A 92 0.41 -2.04 -5.96
C ALA A 92 0.27 -3.57 -5.71
N ALA A 93 1.29 -4.25 -5.19
CA ALA A 93 1.23 -5.68 -4.88
C ALA A 93 0.27 -6.06 -3.73
N GLY A 94 -0.42 -5.10 -3.09
CA GLY A 94 -1.41 -5.39 -2.04
C GLY A 94 -0.93 -5.22 -0.60
N LYS A 95 0.25 -4.60 -0.35
CA LYS A 95 0.77 -4.37 1.01
C LYS A 95 -0.24 -3.77 1.99
N SER A 96 -0.90 -2.66 1.60
CA SER A 96 -1.88 -2.00 2.47
C SER A 96 -3.12 -2.86 2.72
N PHE A 97 -3.51 -3.70 1.76
CA PHE A 97 -4.62 -4.65 1.91
C PHE A 97 -4.27 -5.72 2.96
N MET A 98 -3.01 -6.16 3.01
CA MET A 98 -2.55 -7.21 3.92
C MET A 98 -2.09 -6.70 5.28
N ALA A 99 -1.96 -5.39 5.46
CA ALA A 99 -1.39 -4.81 6.67
C ALA A 99 -2.10 -5.25 7.95
N LYS A 100 -3.44 -5.28 7.92
CA LYS A 100 -4.26 -5.67 9.07
C LYS A 100 -4.07 -7.13 9.44
N ASP A 101 -4.27 -8.02 8.47
CA ASP A 101 -4.23 -9.47 8.70
C ASP A 101 -2.81 -9.95 9.02
N ALA A 102 -1.79 -9.40 8.35
CA ALA A 102 -0.40 -9.72 8.64
C ALA A 102 -0.01 -9.31 10.07
N ALA A 103 -0.46 -8.16 10.55
CA ALA A 103 -0.20 -7.71 11.91
C ALA A 103 -0.89 -8.61 12.95
N LEU A 104 -2.16 -8.97 12.73
CA LEU A 104 -2.91 -9.89 13.60
C LEU A 104 -2.23 -11.25 13.71
N ASP A 105 -1.85 -11.84 12.57
CA ASP A 105 -1.20 -13.15 12.52
C ASP A 105 0.15 -13.19 13.22
N LEU A 106 0.85 -12.05 13.27
CA LEU A 106 2.12 -11.88 13.96
C LEU A 106 1.96 -11.51 15.44
N GLY A 107 0.72 -11.44 15.94
CA GLY A 107 0.40 -11.24 17.35
C GLY A 107 0.18 -9.78 17.77
N ILE A 108 0.08 -8.83 16.83
CA ILE A 108 -0.37 -7.46 17.15
C ILE A 108 -1.88 -7.49 17.34
N ALA A 109 -2.35 -7.14 18.53
CA ALA A 109 -3.78 -7.12 18.86
C ALA A 109 -4.59 -6.17 17.97
N ALA A 110 -5.90 -6.43 17.86
CA ALA A 110 -6.83 -5.46 17.29
C ALA A 110 -7.08 -4.30 18.27
N LEU A 111 -7.32 -3.11 17.73
CA LEU A 111 -7.70 -1.92 18.51
C LEU A 111 -8.71 -1.09 17.71
N GLY A 112 -9.98 -1.14 18.12
CA GLY A 112 -11.09 -0.60 17.34
C GLY A 112 -11.15 -1.23 15.95
N ASP A 113 -11.24 -0.41 14.90
CA ASP A 113 -11.26 -0.87 13.51
C ASP A 113 -9.89 -1.30 12.96
N GLY A 114 -8.81 -0.97 13.68
CA GLY A 114 -7.41 -1.16 13.27
C GLY A 114 -6.64 -2.17 14.13
N ASN A 115 -5.31 -2.07 14.05
CA ASN A 115 -4.39 -2.80 14.90
C ASN A 115 -3.88 -1.90 16.03
N ASP A 116 -3.46 -2.50 17.13
CA ASP A 116 -2.73 -1.84 18.21
C ASP A 116 -1.27 -1.56 17.79
N ALA A 117 -1.12 -0.74 16.76
CA ALA A 117 0.14 -0.37 16.13
C ALA A 117 0.03 0.98 15.40
N VAL A 118 1.18 1.61 15.18
CA VAL A 118 1.31 2.80 14.34
C VAL A 118 1.57 2.38 12.89
N LEU A 119 0.72 2.81 11.97
CA LEU A 119 0.86 2.56 10.52
C LEU A 119 1.72 3.65 9.86
N VAL A 120 2.94 3.29 9.48
CA VAL A 120 3.92 4.20 8.85
C VAL A 120 3.75 4.21 7.32
N ASP A 121 2.56 4.61 6.85
CA ASP A 121 2.23 4.70 5.43
C ASP A 121 2.14 6.18 4.99
N GLY A 122 2.86 6.53 3.91
CA GLY A 122 2.79 7.85 3.30
C GLY A 122 1.39 8.21 2.77
N HIS A 123 0.49 7.23 2.62
CA HIS A 123 -0.90 7.46 2.24
C HIS A 123 -1.62 8.39 3.22
N MET A 124 -1.42 8.22 4.53
CA MET A 124 -2.10 9.05 5.55
C MET A 124 -1.74 10.53 5.40
N PHE A 125 -0.46 10.81 5.14
CA PHE A 125 0.03 12.16 4.88
C PHE A 125 -0.47 12.71 3.54
N ARG A 126 -0.47 11.92 2.47
CA ARG A 126 -1.00 12.38 1.16
C ARG A 126 -2.48 12.76 1.23
N VAL A 127 -3.29 11.96 1.94
CA VAL A 127 -4.73 12.23 2.11
C VAL A 127 -4.97 13.48 2.95
N ALA A 128 -4.12 13.75 3.95
CA ALA A 128 -4.22 14.94 4.77
C ALA A 128 -3.67 16.22 4.09
N HIS A 129 -2.74 16.11 3.14
CA HIS A 129 -2.12 17.27 2.50
C HIS A 129 -3.06 17.95 1.49
N GLY A 130 -3.66 19.09 1.86
CA GLY A 130 -4.64 19.80 1.04
C GLY A 130 -4.15 20.11 -0.37
N GLY A 131 -2.92 20.58 -0.53
CA GLY A 131 -2.38 20.88 -1.87
C GLY A 131 -2.16 19.64 -2.74
N TYR A 132 -1.95 18.47 -2.12
CA TYR A 132 -1.89 17.21 -2.87
C TYR A 132 -3.30 16.81 -3.29
N GLN A 133 -4.29 16.95 -2.39
CA GLN A 133 -5.70 16.68 -2.70
C GLN A 133 -6.23 17.59 -3.82
N ASP A 134 -5.82 18.86 -3.87
CA ASP A 134 -6.19 19.78 -4.94
C ASP A 134 -5.65 19.31 -6.30
N VAL A 135 -4.39 18.86 -6.35
CA VAL A 135 -3.79 18.27 -7.58
C VAL A 135 -4.52 16.99 -7.98
N VAL A 136 -4.87 16.10 -7.04
CA VAL A 136 -5.64 14.88 -7.34
C VAL A 136 -7.03 15.24 -7.88
N LYS A 137 -7.71 16.20 -7.26
CA LYS A 137 -9.04 16.67 -7.70
C LYS A 137 -8.99 17.25 -9.11
N GLU A 138 -7.94 17.99 -9.45
CA GLU A 138 -7.77 18.53 -10.79
C GLU A 138 -7.52 17.42 -11.82
N GLY A 139 -6.62 16.49 -11.53
CA GLY A 139 -6.39 15.31 -12.38
C GLY A 139 -7.68 14.51 -12.60
N TYR A 140 -8.52 14.38 -11.58
CA TYR A 140 -9.83 13.71 -11.71
C TYR A 140 -10.75 14.41 -12.73
N LYS A 141 -10.81 15.74 -12.73
CA LYS A 141 -11.61 16.51 -13.71
C LYS A 141 -11.10 16.28 -15.13
N LEU A 142 -9.79 16.30 -15.31
CA LEU A 142 -9.11 16.10 -16.59
C LEU A 142 -8.97 14.63 -16.98
N ARG A 143 -9.46 13.70 -16.14
CA ARG A 143 -9.38 12.25 -16.35
C ARG A 143 -7.94 11.75 -16.54
N CYS A 144 -6.99 12.36 -15.82
CA CYS A 144 -5.57 12.05 -15.90
C CYS A 144 -4.90 12.09 -14.51
N VAL A 145 -3.62 11.73 -14.45
CA VAL A 145 -2.79 11.83 -13.25
C VAL A 145 -1.58 12.70 -13.55
N TRP A 146 -1.29 13.65 -12.67
CA TRP A 146 -0.13 14.54 -12.80
C TRP A 146 1.17 13.80 -12.48
N ARG A 147 2.12 13.78 -13.43
CA ARG A 147 3.42 13.12 -13.28
C ARG A 147 4.19 13.67 -12.07
N GLN A 148 4.13 14.98 -11.87
CA GLN A 148 4.87 15.70 -10.84
C GLN A 148 4.23 15.67 -9.44
N ALA A 149 3.01 15.13 -9.29
CA ALA A 149 2.27 15.16 -8.02
C ALA A 149 3.05 14.48 -6.88
N TYR A 150 3.40 13.20 -7.06
CA TYR A 150 4.13 12.45 -6.04
C TYR A 150 5.60 12.89 -5.89
N PRO A 151 6.39 13.06 -6.97
CA PRO A 151 7.78 13.52 -6.87
C PRO A 151 7.93 14.82 -6.08
N SER A 152 7.06 15.80 -6.30
CA SER A 152 7.14 17.11 -5.63
C SER A 152 6.88 17.06 -4.12
N LEU A 153 6.19 16.02 -3.63
CA LEU A 153 5.89 15.85 -2.20
C LEU A 153 6.75 14.75 -1.54
N ARG A 154 7.48 13.94 -2.33
CA ARG A 154 8.16 12.71 -1.87
C ARG A 154 9.08 12.96 -0.68
N GLU A 155 9.94 13.95 -0.76
CA GLU A 155 10.92 14.27 0.28
C GLU A 155 10.23 14.67 1.60
N GLN A 156 9.18 15.50 1.51
CA GLN A 156 8.38 15.88 2.68
C GLN A 156 7.68 14.67 3.30
N LEU A 157 7.12 13.77 2.49
CA LEU A 157 6.48 12.54 2.97
C LEU A 157 7.47 11.63 3.69
N GLN A 158 8.69 11.48 3.17
CA GLN A 158 9.72 10.68 3.82
C GLN A 158 10.10 11.27 5.18
N ARG A 159 10.35 12.59 5.25
CA ARG A 159 10.59 13.26 6.54
C ARG A 159 9.47 13.03 7.55
N GLN A 160 8.20 13.08 7.13
CA GLN A 160 7.09 12.84 8.05
C GLN A 160 6.96 11.38 8.48
N LYS A 161 7.20 10.42 7.57
CA LYS A 161 7.25 8.99 7.91
C LYS A 161 8.36 8.69 8.91
N GLU A 162 9.55 9.24 8.71
CA GLU A 162 10.67 9.08 9.65
C GLU A 162 10.36 9.67 11.02
N ARG A 163 9.75 10.86 11.07
CA ARG A 163 9.33 11.48 12.33
C ARG A 163 8.29 10.63 13.05
N LEU A 164 7.31 10.11 12.32
CA LEU A 164 6.28 9.22 12.84
C LEU A 164 6.90 7.93 13.40
N LEU A 165 7.79 7.29 12.65
CA LEU A 165 8.48 6.06 13.06
C LEU A 165 9.35 6.29 14.30
N ARG A 166 10.13 7.38 14.34
CA ARG A 166 10.93 7.75 15.52
C ARG A 166 10.08 7.97 16.75
N GLU A 167 8.96 8.67 16.60
CA GLU A 167 8.06 8.94 17.73
C GLU A 167 7.37 7.67 18.24
N ALA A 168 6.92 6.79 17.33
CA ALA A 168 6.40 5.48 17.70
C ALA A 168 7.46 4.60 18.39
N ALA A 169 8.70 4.61 17.87
CA ALA A 169 9.85 3.93 18.45
C ALA A 169 10.12 4.39 19.88
N ARG A 170 10.17 5.71 20.11
CA ARG A 170 10.35 6.35 21.42
C ARG A 170 9.25 5.96 22.41
N ARG A 171 8.01 5.82 21.94
CA ARG A 171 6.85 5.39 22.73
C ARG A 171 6.77 3.87 22.92
N ARG A 172 7.69 3.10 22.30
CA ARG A 172 7.68 1.62 22.26
C ARG A 172 6.35 1.05 21.77
N GLN A 173 5.75 1.64 20.75
CA GLN A 173 4.50 1.13 20.15
C GLN A 173 4.82 0.13 19.05
N ASN A 174 3.96 -0.86 18.81
CA ASN A 174 4.11 -1.68 17.60
C ASN A 174 4.03 -0.79 16.36
N VAL A 175 4.71 -1.18 15.28
CA VAL A 175 4.71 -0.43 14.01
C VAL A 175 4.44 -1.35 12.84
N ILE A 176 3.65 -0.87 11.88
CA ILE A 176 3.39 -1.53 10.59
C ILE A 176 3.95 -0.61 9.50
N ILE A 177 4.84 -1.13 8.66
CA ILE A 177 5.65 -0.33 7.75
C ILE A 177 5.49 -0.86 6.31
N PRO A 178 4.47 -0.41 5.57
CA PRO A 178 4.39 -0.66 4.14
C PRO A 178 5.46 0.13 3.38
N HIS A 179 6.34 -0.57 2.68
CA HIS A 179 7.41 0.03 1.90
C HIS A 179 7.67 -0.73 0.60
N THR A 180 8.21 -0.05 -0.41
CA THR A 180 8.76 -0.74 -1.59
C THR A 180 10.24 -1.03 -1.44
N CYS A 181 10.91 -0.37 -0.49
CA CYS A 181 12.37 -0.40 -0.30
C CYS A 181 13.14 -0.17 -1.60
N TYR A 182 12.64 0.78 -2.42
CA TYR A 182 13.34 1.22 -3.62
C TYR A 182 14.75 1.74 -3.28
N ASP A 183 14.88 2.49 -2.19
CA ASP A 183 16.16 2.72 -1.53
C ASP A 183 16.31 1.66 -0.41
N LEU A 184 17.11 0.63 -0.69
CA LEU A 184 17.36 -0.45 0.27
C LEU A 184 18.11 0.08 1.51
N SER A 185 19.07 0.99 1.31
CA SER A 185 19.91 1.51 2.39
C SER A 185 19.07 2.22 3.47
N GLU A 186 18.06 2.99 3.05
CA GLU A 186 17.09 3.63 3.94
C GLU A 186 16.34 2.58 4.78
N CYS A 187 15.82 1.53 4.14
CA CYS A 187 15.08 0.47 4.83
C CYS A 187 15.94 -0.31 5.82
N VAL A 188 17.16 -0.71 5.41
CA VAL A 188 18.11 -1.45 6.25
C VAL A 188 18.52 -0.62 7.47
N SER A 189 18.79 0.67 7.27
CA SER A 189 19.11 1.59 8.36
C SER A 189 18.00 1.66 9.41
N TRP A 190 16.73 1.76 8.97
CA TRP A 190 15.58 1.78 9.87
C TRP A 190 15.35 0.44 10.56
N LEU A 191 15.48 -0.69 9.85
CA LEU A 191 15.36 -2.03 10.43
C LEU A 191 16.38 -2.22 11.56
N HIS A 192 17.66 -1.90 11.31
CA HIS A 192 18.70 -1.97 12.33
C HIS A 192 18.45 -0.99 13.48
N SER A 193 17.96 0.22 13.18
CA SER A 193 17.58 1.19 14.21
C SER A 193 16.48 0.63 15.13
N LEU A 194 15.40 0.07 14.56
CA LEU A 194 14.33 -0.55 15.34
C LEU A 194 14.85 -1.74 16.15
N HIS A 195 15.70 -2.58 15.57
CA HIS A 195 16.33 -3.69 16.30
C HIS A 195 17.10 -3.21 17.52
N ARG A 196 17.92 -2.15 17.39
CA ARG A 196 18.63 -1.51 18.51
C ARG A 196 17.70 -0.94 19.57
N HIS A 197 16.47 -0.55 19.22
CA HIS A 197 15.43 -0.11 20.15
C HIS A 197 14.65 -1.28 20.78
N GLY A 198 15.08 -2.52 20.56
CA GLY A 198 14.48 -3.73 21.13
C GLY A 198 13.26 -4.24 20.36
N TYR A 199 13.09 -3.83 19.10
CA TYR A 199 12.01 -4.36 18.26
C TYR A 199 12.39 -5.72 17.69
N LYS A 200 11.40 -6.61 17.62
CA LYS A 200 11.44 -7.79 16.76
C LYS A 200 10.93 -7.40 15.37
N ASN A 201 11.81 -7.48 14.36
CA ASN A 201 11.48 -7.09 12.98
C ASN A 201 10.98 -8.31 12.21
N HIS A 202 9.68 -8.30 11.91
CA HIS A 202 9.04 -9.25 11.01
C HIS A 202 8.99 -8.67 9.60
N VAL A 203 9.20 -9.49 8.58
CA VAL A 203 9.19 -9.05 7.18
C VAL A 203 8.23 -9.90 6.37
N VAL A 204 7.24 -9.24 5.77
CA VAL A 204 6.21 -9.85 4.92
C VAL A 204 6.44 -9.34 3.51
N MET A 205 6.98 -10.20 2.64
CA MET A 205 7.15 -9.92 1.23
C MET A 205 5.84 -10.18 0.49
N VAL A 206 5.31 -9.15 -0.14
CA VAL A 206 4.02 -9.18 -0.83
C VAL A 206 4.25 -9.15 -2.34
N LEU A 207 3.89 -10.25 -3.00
CA LEU A 207 4.03 -10.50 -4.42
C LEU A 207 2.68 -10.74 -5.10
N GLY A 208 2.73 -10.86 -6.42
CA GLY A 208 1.62 -11.23 -7.27
C GLY A 208 2.09 -11.35 -8.71
N ASP A 209 1.17 -11.75 -9.60
CA ASP A 209 1.43 -11.73 -11.03
C ASP A 209 1.76 -10.30 -11.47
N ARG A 210 2.86 -10.14 -12.21
CA ARG A 210 3.39 -8.82 -12.59
C ARG A 210 2.36 -8.01 -13.37
N HIS A 211 1.72 -8.64 -14.36
CA HIS A 211 0.77 -7.97 -15.23
C HIS A 211 -0.48 -7.54 -14.44
N VAL A 212 -1.00 -8.42 -13.58
CA VAL A 212 -2.15 -8.09 -12.72
C VAL A 212 -1.80 -6.96 -11.74
N VAL A 213 -0.62 -7.00 -11.11
CA VAL A 213 -0.20 -5.95 -10.17
C VAL A 213 0.02 -4.61 -10.89
N GLU A 214 0.57 -4.63 -12.10
CA GLU A 214 0.70 -3.44 -12.93
C GLU A 214 -0.65 -2.81 -13.26
N LEU A 215 -1.61 -3.61 -13.74
CA LEU A 215 -2.98 -3.16 -13.99
C LEU A 215 -3.63 -2.56 -12.73
N ARG A 216 -3.47 -3.21 -11.57
CA ARG A 216 -3.94 -2.66 -10.29
C ARG A 216 -3.28 -1.32 -9.96
N GLY A 217 -1.98 -1.20 -10.20
CA GLY A 217 -1.23 0.03 -9.97
C GLY A 217 -1.72 1.18 -10.83
N ILE A 218 -1.91 0.92 -12.12
CA ILE A 218 -2.49 1.85 -13.08
C ILE A 218 -3.89 2.29 -12.62
N MET A 219 -4.76 1.35 -12.25
CA MET A 219 -6.11 1.67 -11.77
C MET A 219 -6.10 2.48 -10.47
N ARG A 220 -5.19 2.16 -9.54
CA ARG A 220 -5.02 2.89 -8.27
C ARG A 220 -4.48 4.31 -8.46
N ALA A 221 -3.72 4.57 -9.53
CA ALA A 221 -3.21 5.91 -9.81
C ALA A 221 -4.35 6.95 -9.90
N ARG A 222 -5.52 6.53 -10.38
CA ARG A 222 -6.71 7.38 -10.50
C ARG A 222 -7.21 7.89 -9.16
N SER A 223 -7.40 7.00 -8.19
CA SER A 223 -7.96 7.37 -6.88
C SER A 223 -6.94 8.00 -5.95
N SER A 224 -5.65 7.71 -6.14
CA SER A 224 -4.59 8.19 -5.25
C SER A 224 -3.80 9.37 -5.78
N GLY A 225 -3.95 9.72 -7.06
CA GLY A 225 -3.13 10.72 -7.77
C GLY A 225 -1.64 10.36 -7.86
N LYS A 226 -1.24 9.17 -7.41
CA LYS A 226 0.15 8.69 -7.49
C LYS A 226 0.30 7.85 -8.75
N ARG A 227 1.06 8.35 -9.72
CA ARG A 227 1.46 7.59 -10.92
C ARG A 227 2.07 6.24 -10.53
N TYR A 228 1.70 5.18 -11.23
CA TYR A 228 2.36 3.89 -11.13
C TYR A 228 3.70 3.91 -11.89
N ALA A 229 4.73 3.33 -11.28
CA ALA A 229 6.09 3.27 -11.83
C ALA A 229 6.47 1.78 -12.01
N PRO A 230 6.10 1.15 -13.14
CA PRO A 230 6.44 -0.26 -13.41
C PRO A 230 7.95 -0.52 -13.44
N GLU A 231 8.74 0.50 -13.77
CA GLU A 231 10.20 0.46 -13.79
C GLU A 231 10.83 0.10 -12.43
N GLU A 232 10.12 0.32 -11.32
CA GLU A 232 10.61 0.05 -9.96
C GLU A 232 10.44 -1.43 -9.54
N TRP A 233 9.84 -2.29 -10.38
CA TRP A 233 9.46 -3.66 -10.01
C TRP A 233 10.64 -4.51 -9.50
N ASN A 234 11.68 -4.67 -10.34
CA ASN A 234 12.81 -5.55 -10.04
C ASN A 234 13.59 -5.05 -8.82
N VAL A 235 13.74 -3.73 -8.68
CA VAL A 235 14.41 -3.14 -7.51
C VAL A 235 13.62 -3.46 -6.24
N ALA A 236 12.30 -3.25 -6.24
CA ALA A 236 11.47 -3.54 -5.07
C ALA A 236 11.38 -5.04 -4.75
N LEU A 237 11.47 -5.91 -5.78
CA LEU A 237 11.54 -7.35 -5.62
C LEU A 237 12.82 -7.76 -4.89
N ASN A 238 13.98 -7.37 -5.42
CA ASN A 238 15.29 -7.71 -4.87
C ASN A 238 15.45 -7.14 -3.46
N SER A 239 15.15 -5.85 -3.26
CA SER A 239 15.18 -5.23 -1.94
C SER A 239 14.26 -5.91 -0.94
N GLY A 240 13.14 -6.47 -1.37
CA GLY A 240 12.23 -7.20 -0.48
C GLY A 240 12.84 -8.50 0.04
N PHE A 241 13.58 -9.24 -0.79
CA PHE A 241 14.30 -10.44 -0.34
C PHE A 241 15.49 -10.10 0.56
N GLU A 242 16.23 -9.04 0.27
CA GLU A 242 17.29 -8.54 1.17
C GLU A 242 16.70 -8.18 2.55
N MET A 243 15.53 -7.54 2.58
CA MET A 243 14.84 -7.27 3.83
C MET A 243 14.42 -8.55 4.56
N ILE A 244 13.98 -9.61 3.86
CA ILE A 244 13.70 -10.92 4.49
C ILE A 244 14.96 -11.44 5.17
N ALA A 245 16.11 -11.44 4.50
CA ALA A 245 17.38 -11.94 5.04
C ALA A 245 17.78 -11.24 6.35
N LEU A 246 17.40 -9.97 6.51
CA LEU A 246 17.71 -9.14 7.67
C LEU A 246 16.64 -9.20 8.78
N ALA A 247 15.53 -9.92 8.57
CA ALA A 247 14.47 -10.00 9.57
C ALA A 247 14.97 -10.68 10.86
N THR A 248 14.69 -10.06 12.01
CA THR A 248 15.05 -10.62 13.34
C THR A 248 13.91 -11.42 13.97
N GLY A 249 12.74 -11.40 13.34
CA GLY A 249 11.57 -12.19 13.71
C GLY A 249 11.24 -13.26 12.69
N TYR A 250 9.95 -13.32 12.33
CA TYR A 250 9.49 -14.21 11.27
C TYR A 250 9.51 -13.49 9.91
N ALA A 251 9.70 -14.29 8.86
CA ALA A 251 9.45 -13.86 7.50
C ALA A 251 8.21 -14.55 6.94
N GLU A 252 7.54 -13.88 6.02
CA GLU A 252 6.41 -14.43 5.27
C GLU A 252 6.48 -14.01 3.80
N LEU A 253 6.19 -14.95 2.92
CA LEU A 253 6.01 -14.71 1.49
C LEU A 253 4.54 -14.87 1.15
N VAL A 254 3.94 -13.79 0.65
CA VAL A 254 2.51 -13.72 0.34
C VAL A 254 2.32 -13.45 -1.14
N TRP A 255 1.42 -14.22 -1.76
CA TRP A 255 0.92 -13.99 -3.10
C TRP A 255 -0.48 -13.37 -3.05
N THR A 256 -0.76 -12.35 -3.86
CA THR A 256 -2.04 -11.59 -3.80
C THR A 256 -2.90 -11.69 -5.06
N THR A 257 -2.52 -12.50 -6.04
CA THR A 257 -3.28 -12.65 -7.30
C THR A 257 -4.17 -13.90 -7.25
N PRO A 258 -5.47 -13.83 -7.64
CA PRO A 258 -6.15 -12.72 -8.31
C PRO A 258 -6.74 -11.62 -7.42
N ASN A 259 -6.91 -11.79 -6.10
CA ASN A 259 -7.17 -10.75 -5.09
C ASN A 259 -7.31 -11.42 -3.72
N THR A 260 -6.41 -12.35 -3.42
CA THR A 260 -6.56 -13.28 -2.31
C THR A 260 -5.22 -13.39 -1.61
N ARG A 261 -5.22 -13.39 -0.28
CA ARG A 261 -4.00 -13.61 0.50
C ARG A 261 -3.65 -15.10 0.46
N TRP A 262 -2.61 -15.45 -0.28
CA TRP A 262 -2.04 -16.80 -0.29
C TRP A 262 -0.69 -16.77 0.40
N ILE A 263 -0.61 -17.36 1.59
CA ILE A 263 0.65 -17.54 2.29
C ILE A 263 1.40 -18.66 1.59
N VAL A 264 2.44 -18.32 0.84
CA VAL A 264 3.30 -19.29 0.15
C VAL A 264 4.20 -19.99 1.17
N ARG A 265 4.83 -19.19 2.04
CA ARG A 265 5.70 -19.69 3.12
C ARG A 265 5.70 -18.70 4.28
N ARG A 266 5.69 -19.24 5.50
CA ARG A 266 5.93 -18.49 6.74
C ARG A 266 6.93 -19.29 7.58
N GLY A 267 7.91 -18.62 8.16
CA GLY A 267 8.91 -19.29 9.00
C GLY A 267 10.11 -18.42 9.31
N LYS A 268 11.26 -19.08 9.51
CA LYS A 268 12.54 -18.37 9.61
C LYS A 268 12.88 -17.74 8.25
N PRO A 269 13.63 -16.63 8.22
CA PRO A 269 14.09 -16.01 6.98
C PRO A 269 14.72 -16.98 5.99
N SER A 270 15.61 -17.85 6.46
CA SER A 270 16.27 -18.89 5.66
C SER A 270 15.28 -19.79 4.92
N ASP A 271 14.21 -20.20 5.61
CA ASP A 271 13.22 -21.13 5.06
C ASP A 271 12.38 -20.44 3.97
N VAL A 272 12.13 -19.14 4.13
CA VAL A 272 11.39 -18.34 3.14
C VAL A 272 12.24 -18.08 1.90
N LEU A 273 13.53 -17.77 2.09
CA LEU A 273 14.46 -17.56 0.97
C LEU A 273 14.70 -18.86 0.19
N SER A 274 14.85 -20.00 0.86
CA SER A 274 14.96 -21.31 0.18
C SER A 274 13.74 -21.58 -0.72
N GLN A 275 12.53 -21.37 -0.21
CA GLN A 275 11.31 -21.51 -1.00
C GLN A 275 11.29 -20.55 -2.19
N ALA A 276 11.72 -19.29 -2.00
CA ALA A 276 11.77 -18.31 -3.08
C ALA A 276 12.79 -18.70 -4.17
N SER A 277 13.93 -19.27 -3.80
CA SER A 277 14.94 -19.78 -4.74
C SER A 277 14.46 -20.99 -5.53
N GLU A 278 13.75 -21.93 -4.89
CA GLU A 278 13.11 -23.07 -5.58
C GLU A 278 12.14 -22.63 -6.68
N HIS A 279 11.49 -21.47 -6.51
CA HIS A 279 10.61 -20.88 -7.51
C HIS A 279 11.32 -19.93 -8.50
N GLY A 280 12.64 -19.74 -8.37
CA GLY A 280 13.42 -18.82 -9.20
C GLY A 280 13.10 -17.34 -8.98
N TRP A 281 12.52 -16.99 -7.83
CA TRP A 281 12.23 -15.59 -7.48
C TRP A 281 13.39 -14.89 -6.78
N TYR A 282 14.28 -15.67 -6.16
CA TYR A 282 15.44 -15.21 -5.42
C TYR A 282 16.68 -15.99 -5.88
N LEU A 283 17.76 -15.27 -6.20
CA LEU A 283 19.03 -15.82 -6.68
C LEU A 283 19.98 -16.13 -5.53
#